data_AF-A0A4Y8SPU5-F1
#
_entry.id   AF-A0A4Y8SPU5-F1
#
_cell.length_a   1.000
_cell.length_b   1.000
_cell.length_c   1.000
_cell.angle_alpha   90.00
_cell.angle_beta   90.00
_cell.angle_gamma   90.00
#
_symmetry.space_group_name_H-M   'P 1'
#
loop_
_entity.id
_entity.type
_entity.pdbx_description
1 polymer ?
#
loop_
_entity_poly.entity_id
_entity_poly.type
_entity_poly.pdbx_seq_one_letter_code
_entity_poly.pdbx_strand_id
1 'polypeptide(L)'
;MHTIKRIFAAKTLYWHLLIRLVLFCFCVGIGYIFVAPLICWSILGEGAVGDRIANEPLNAFLFEYGTLIIALFTIAILTGLNIKNRKFSEAKSYVITMVIVIILYYFRDPVLYLIF
;
A
#
# COMPACT_ATOMS: atom_id res chain seq x y z
N MET A 1 -16.18 -20.67 3.97
CA MET A 1 -16.20 -20.39 5.43
C MET A 1 -15.07 -21.07 6.23
N HIS A 2 -14.66 -22.30 5.89
CA HIS A 2 -13.65 -23.05 6.66
C HIS A 2 -12.23 -22.44 6.63
N THR A 3 -11.84 -21.80 5.52
CA THR A 3 -10.52 -21.15 5.36
C THR A 3 -10.38 -19.89 6.20
N ILE A 4 -11.43 -19.06 6.27
CA ILE A 4 -11.44 -17.82 7.06
C ILE A 4 -11.25 -18.15 8.55
N LYS A 5 -12.00 -19.14 9.08
CA LYS A 5 -11.84 -19.59 10.47
C LYS A 5 -10.40 -20.06 10.77
N ARG A 6 -9.76 -20.77 9.84
CA ARG A 6 -8.36 -21.20 9.97
C ARG A 6 -7.36 -20.05 9.98
N ILE A 7 -7.59 -19.01 9.17
CA ILE A 7 -6.76 -17.82 9.16
C ILE A 7 -6.85 -17.12 10.53
N PHE A 8 -8.06 -16.87 11.04
CA PHE A 8 -8.23 -16.22 12.34
C PHE A 8 -7.65 -17.04 13.50
N ALA A 9 -7.78 -18.37 13.46
CA ALA A 9 -7.25 -19.27 14.48
C ALA A 9 -5.71 -19.41 14.45
N ALA A 10 -5.04 -19.03 13.36
CA ALA A 10 -3.59 -19.13 13.29
C ALA A 10 -2.90 -18.12 14.23
N LYS A 11 -1.93 -18.61 15.01
CA LYS A 11 -1.03 -17.74 15.79
C LYS A 11 -0.21 -16.89 14.81
N THR A 12 -0.24 -15.58 15.02
CA THR A 12 0.52 -14.62 14.23
C THR A 12 1.85 -14.40 14.93
N LEU A 13 2.94 -14.53 14.18
CA LEU A 13 4.27 -14.30 14.73
C LEU A 13 4.54 -12.80 14.66
N TYR A 14 4.57 -12.12 15.81
CA TYR A 14 4.63 -10.65 15.89
C TYR A 14 5.81 -10.05 15.13
N TRP A 15 6.99 -10.67 15.22
CA TRP A 15 8.17 -10.25 14.46
C TRP A 15 7.95 -10.23 12.96
N HIS A 16 7.25 -11.24 12.45
CA HIS A 16 6.97 -11.37 11.04
C HIS A 16 5.95 -10.32 10.56
N LEU A 17 4.96 -10.03 11.40
CA LEU A 17 4.01 -8.93 11.17
C LEU A 17 4.73 -7.58 11.15
N LEU A 18 5.60 -7.32 12.13
CA LEU A 18 6.28 -6.04 12.29
C LEU A 18 7.24 -5.76 11.14
N ILE A 19 8.07 -6.74 10.76
CA ILE A 19 8.99 -6.61 9.62
C ILE A 19 8.21 -6.34 8.32
N ARG A 20 7.12 -7.08 8.09
CA ARG A 20 6.29 -6.90 6.89
C ARG A 20 5.61 -5.54 6.87
N LEU A 21 5.09 -5.09 8.00
CA LEU A 21 4.46 -3.79 8.12
C LEU A 21 5.46 -2.67 7.81
N VAL A 22 6.64 -2.70 8.44
CA VAL A 22 7.69 -1.71 8.22
C VAL A 22 8.13 -1.71 6.76
N LEU A 23 8.39 -2.88 6.16
CA LEU A 23 8.75 -2.99 4.75
C LEU A 23 7.66 -2.44 3.84
N PHE A 24 6.39 -2.74 4.11
CA PHE A 24 5.28 -2.24 3.28
C PHE A 24 5.12 -0.73 3.39
N CYS A 25 5.14 -0.19 4.61
CA CYS A 25 5.08 1.26 4.81
C CYS A 25 6.27 1.96 4.13
N PHE A 26 7.47 1.38 4.21
CA PHE A 26 8.66 1.93 3.56
C PHE A 26 8.55 1.89 2.04
N CYS A 27 8.12 0.77 1.45
CA CYS A 27 7.90 0.65 0.01
C CYS A 27 6.82 1.62 -0.50
N VAL A 28 5.70 1.75 0.21
CA VAL A 28 4.64 2.70 -0.13
C VAL A 28 5.16 4.13 -0.01
N GLY A 29 5.88 4.45 1.07
CA GLY A 29 6.46 5.78 1.29
C GLY A 29 7.46 6.17 0.19
N ILE A 30 8.40 5.29 -0.14
CA ILE A 30 9.36 5.53 -1.23
C ILE A 30 8.64 5.64 -2.58
N GLY A 31 7.68 4.75 -2.84
CA GLY A 31 6.92 4.79 -4.08
C GLY A 31 6.15 6.11 -4.24
N TYR A 32 5.62 6.65 -3.15
CA TYR A 32 4.88 7.91 -3.15
C TYR A 32 5.82 9.12 -3.29
N ILE A 33 6.92 9.15 -2.53
CA ILE A 33 7.83 10.31 -2.49
C ILE A 33 8.70 10.39 -3.74
N PHE A 34 9.15 9.26 -4.29
CA PHE A 34 10.13 9.25 -5.38
C PHE A 34 9.56 8.74 -6.69
N VAL A 35 8.89 7.59 -6.67
CA VAL A 35 8.46 6.91 -7.92
C VAL A 35 7.31 7.67 -8.58
N ALA A 36 6.32 8.11 -7.82
CA ALA A 36 5.19 8.86 -8.36
C ALA A 36 5.66 10.17 -9.04
N PRO A 37 6.48 11.05 -8.42
CA PRO A 37 6.99 12.25 -9.09
C PRO A 37 7.84 11.96 -10.33
N LEU A 38 8.66 10.91 -10.31
CA LEU A 38 9.48 10.52 -11.47
C LEU A 38 8.61 10.07 -12.66
N ILE A 39 7.59 9.27 -12.39
CA ILE A 39 6.62 8.86 -13.42
C ILE A 39 5.86 10.08 -13.96
N CYS A 40 5.43 11.01 -13.07
CA CYS A 40 4.80 12.27 -13.49
C CYS A 40 5.68 13.01 -14.48
N TRP A 41 6.94 13.27 -14.12
CA TRP A 41 7.88 14.02 -14.93
C TRP A 41 8.06 13.38 -16.30
N SER A 42 8.17 12.04 -16.33
CA SER A 42 8.38 11.30 -17.58
C SER A 42 7.19 11.31 -18.53
N ILE A 43 5.96 11.32 -18.00
CA ILE A 43 4.73 11.20 -18.80
C ILE A 43 4.16 12.58 -19.15
N LEU A 44 4.14 13.50 -18.19
CA LEU A 44 3.49 14.80 -18.31
C LEU A 44 4.39 15.88 -18.94
N GLY A 45 5.71 15.66 -18.95
CA GLY A 45 6.68 16.64 -19.43
C GLY A 45 6.90 17.81 -18.46
N GLU A 46 7.79 18.73 -18.82
CA GLU A 46 8.15 19.88 -17.99
C GLU A 46 7.24 21.09 -18.24
N GLY A 47 6.83 21.76 -17.16
CA GLY A 47 6.19 23.09 -17.20
C GLY A 47 4.67 23.12 -17.29
N ALA A 48 4.12 24.21 -17.83
CA ALA A 48 2.69 24.56 -17.75
C ALA A 48 1.72 23.56 -18.43
N VAL A 49 2.20 22.74 -19.37
CA VAL A 49 1.41 21.67 -19.99
C VAL A 49 1.28 20.48 -19.04
N GLY A 50 2.36 20.14 -18.33
CA GLY A 50 2.36 19.11 -17.30
C GLY A 50 1.45 19.48 -16.13
N ASP A 51 1.48 20.74 -15.68
CA ASP A 51 0.58 21.24 -14.63
C ASP A 51 -0.89 21.13 -15.03
N ARG A 52 -1.23 21.44 -16.28
CA ARG A 52 -2.61 21.39 -16.76
C ARG A 52 -3.15 19.95 -16.82
N ILE A 53 -2.31 18.99 -17.23
CA ILE A 53 -2.67 17.58 -17.29
C ILE A 53 -2.68 16.94 -15.88
N ALA A 54 -1.79 17.37 -14.98
CA ALA A 54 -1.77 16.94 -13.59
C ALA A 54 -3.04 17.33 -12.82
N ASN A 55 -3.63 18.47 -13.17
CA ASN A 55 -4.89 18.95 -12.59
C ASN A 55 -6.13 18.20 -13.08
N GLU A 56 -6.01 17.26 -14.03
CA GLU A 56 -7.13 16.40 -14.37
C GLU A 56 -7.47 15.44 -13.22
N PRO A 57 -8.76 15.25 -12.90
CA PRO A 57 -9.18 14.51 -11.70
C PRO A 57 -8.72 13.05 -11.68
N LEU A 58 -8.63 12.41 -12.85
CA LEU A 58 -8.13 11.03 -12.96
C LEU A 58 -6.63 10.94 -12.64
N ASN A 59 -5.84 11.90 -13.13
CA ASN A 59 -4.40 11.92 -12.92
C ASN A 59 -4.08 12.26 -11.47
N ALA A 60 -4.76 13.26 -10.88
CA ALA A 60 -4.68 13.57 -9.46
C ALA A 60 -5.00 12.33 -8.59
N PHE A 61 -6.07 11.60 -8.91
CA PHE A 61 -6.41 10.35 -8.22
C PHE A 61 -5.32 9.28 -8.36
N LEU A 62 -4.77 9.09 -9.56
CA LEU A 62 -3.71 8.12 -9.80
C LEU A 62 -2.40 8.49 -9.08
N PHE A 63 -2.07 9.77 -8.96
CA PHE A 63 -0.89 10.21 -8.21
C PHE A 63 -1.06 10.01 -6.72
N GLU A 64 -2.25 10.33 -6.23
CA GLU A 64 -2.53 10.23 -4.83
C GLU A 64 -2.57 8.76 -4.41
N TYR A 65 -3.46 7.97 -5.04
CA TYR A 65 -3.78 6.61 -4.61
C TYR A 65 -3.03 5.52 -5.36
N GLY A 66 -2.31 5.82 -6.45
CA GLY A 66 -1.69 4.81 -7.30
C GLY A 66 -0.69 3.92 -6.57
N THR A 67 0.16 4.51 -5.73
CA THR A 67 1.14 3.76 -4.93
C THR A 67 0.45 2.83 -3.93
N LEU A 68 -0.64 3.29 -3.30
CA LEU A 68 -1.45 2.49 -2.40
C LEU A 68 -2.12 1.33 -3.15
N ILE A 69 -2.70 1.59 -4.32
CA ILE A 69 -3.38 0.56 -5.14
C ILE A 69 -2.39 -0.55 -5.51
N ILE A 70 -1.20 -0.19 -5.98
CA ILE A 70 -0.13 -1.16 -6.31
C ILE A 70 0.27 -1.97 -5.09
N ALA A 71 0.42 -1.31 -3.93
CA ALA A 71 0.77 -1.99 -2.69
C ALA A 71 -0.32 -2.96 -2.22
N LEU A 72 -1.58 -2.54 -2.21
CA LEU A 72 -2.72 -3.39 -1.85
C LEU A 72 -2.86 -4.59 -2.78
N PHE A 73 -2.66 -4.38 -4.08
CA PHE A 73 -2.67 -5.47 -5.06
C PHE A 73 -1.56 -6.49 -4.78
N THR A 74 -0.36 -6.00 -4.44
CA THR A 74 0.79 -6.85 -4.09
C THR A 74 0.51 -7.66 -2.82
N ILE A 75 -0.04 -7.05 -1.76
CA ILE A 75 -0.43 -7.75 -0.53
C ILE A 75 -1.50 -8.81 -0.82
N ALA A 76 -2.49 -8.49 -1.65
CA ALA A 76 -3.57 -9.41 -2.00
C ALA A 76 -3.02 -10.66 -2.71
N ILE A 77 -2.11 -10.49 -3.68
CA ILE A 77 -1.44 -11.60 -4.36
C ILE A 77 -0.64 -12.45 -3.36
N LEU A 78 0.20 -11.82 -2.53
CA LEU A 78 1.01 -12.54 -1.53
C LEU A 78 0.13 -13.30 -0.52
N THR A 79 -1.01 -12.72 -0.14
CA THR A 79 -2.00 -13.37 0.72
C THR A 79 -2.58 -14.60 0.02
N GLY A 80 -3.01 -14.47 -1.24
CA GLY A 80 -3.55 -15.57 -2.04
C GLY A 80 -2.56 -16.72 -2.22
N LEU A 81 -1.28 -16.40 -2.50
CA LEU A 81 -0.21 -17.38 -2.61
C LEU A 81 0.04 -18.12 -1.29
N ASN A 82 0.03 -17.42 -0.15
CA ASN A 82 0.22 -18.05 1.16
C ASN A 82 -0.98 -18.90 1.60
N ILE A 83 -2.20 -18.50 1.25
CA ILE A 83 -3.39 -19.32 1.44
C ILE A 83 -3.28 -20.62 0.63
N LYS A 84 -2.88 -20.52 -0.65
CA LYS A 84 -2.67 -21.68 -1.53
C LYS A 84 -1.61 -22.64 -0.96
N ASN A 85 -0.54 -22.10 -0.38
CA ASN A 85 0.53 -22.87 0.26
C ASN A 85 0.21 -23.35 1.69
N ARG A 86 -1.03 -23.19 2.18
CA ARG A 86 -1.48 -23.56 3.53
C ARG A 86 -0.72 -22.86 4.67
N LYS A 87 -0.03 -21.76 4.37
CA LYS A 87 0.72 -20.93 5.33
C LYS A 87 -0.20 -19.88 5.97
N PHE A 88 -1.16 -20.34 6.79
CA PHE A 88 -2.22 -19.48 7.32
C PHE A 88 -1.72 -18.38 8.28
N SER A 89 -0.65 -18.63 9.04
CA SER A 89 -0.03 -17.62 9.90
C SER A 89 0.53 -16.45 9.09
N GLU A 90 1.21 -16.75 7.98
CA GLU A 90 1.75 -15.75 7.07
C GLU A 90 0.64 -14.99 6.34
N ALA A 91 -0.39 -15.69 5.86
CA ALA A 91 -1.54 -15.05 5.22
C ALA A 91 -2.25 -14.08 6.18
N LYS A 92 -2.45 -14.45 7.46
CA LYS A 92 -3.01 -13.56 8.47
C LYS A 92 -2.17 -12.30 8.65
N SER A 93 -0.84 -12.42 8.69
CA SER A 93 0.03 -11.24 8.80
C SER A 93 -0.15 -10.27 7.63
N TYR A 94 -0.26 -10.76 6.39
CA TYR A 94 -0.52 -9.91 5.23
C TYR A 94 -1.88 -9.22 5.29
N VAL A 95 -2.94 -9.94 5.70
CA VAL A 95 -4.28 -9.35 5.87
C VAL A 95 -4.25 -8.24 6.92
N ILE A 96 -3.59 -8.48 8.06
CA ILE A 96 -3.45 -7.46 9.11
C ILE A 96 -2.65 -6.25 8.59
N THR A 97 -1.52 -6.50 7.91
CA THR A 97 -0.73 -5.43 7.28
C THR A 97 -1.57 -4.62 6.30
N MET A 98 -2.40 -5.27 5.47
CA MET A 98 -3.29 -4.59 4.53
C MET A 98 -4.23 -3.61 5.25
N VAL A 99 -4.88 -4.07 6.33
CA VAL A 99 -5.80 -3.24 7.12
C VAL A 99 -5.06 -2.07 7.76
N ILE A 100 -3.89 -2.31 8.36
CA ILE A 100 -3.11 -1.25 8.99
C ILE A 100 -2.66 -0.21 7.95
N VAL A 101 -2.17 -0.64 6.78
CA VAL A 101 -1.74 0.27 5.72
C VAL A 101 -2.90 1.14 5.21
N ILE A 102 -4.09 0.56 5.04
CA ILE A 102 -5.29 1.33 4.66
C ILE A 102 -5.61 2.40 5.71
N ILE A 103 -5.58 2.04 6.99
CA ILE A 103 -5.84 2.97 8.09
C ILE A 103 -4.78 4.08 8.11
N LEU A 104 -3.50 3.72 8.08
CA LEU A 104 -2.40 4.70 8.07
C LEU A 104 -2.49 5.66 6.89
N TYR A 105 -2.84 5.14 5.71
CA TYR A 105 -2.98 5.95 4.52
C TYR A 105 -4.18 6.91 4.63
N TYR A 106 -5.31 6.46 5.16
CA TYR A 106 -6.48 7.33 5.41
C TYR A 106 -6.16 8.48 6.37
N PHE A 107 -5.28 8.24 7.35
CA PHE A 107 -4.82 9.26 8.29
C PHE A 107 -3.58 10.03 7.79
N ARG A 108 -3.12 9.87 6.55
CA ARG A 108 -1.87 10.51 6.12
C ARG A 108 -1.95 12.04 6.15
N ASP A 109 -3.05 12.64 5.66
CA ASP A 109 -3.12 14.10 5.51
C ASP A 109 -3.22 14.81 6.87
N PRO A 110 -4.04 14.33 7.83
CA PRO A 110 -3.99 14.82 9.21
C PRO A 110 -2.60 14.69 9.85
N VAL A 111 -1.88 13.60 9.58
CA VAL A 111 -0.54 13.35 10.11
C VAL A 111 0.49 14.29 9.48
N LEU A 112 0.44 14.50 8.17
CA LEU A 112 1.32 15.43 7.47
C LEU A 112 1.10 16.87 7.94
N TYR A 113 -0.16 17.29 8.09
CA TYR A 113 -0.51 18.61 8.63
C TYR A 113 -0.10 18.82 10.10
N LEU A 114 0.02 17.73 10.87
CA LEU A 114 0.52 17.79 12.26
C LEU A 114 2.04 17.90 12.35
N ILE A 115 2.76 17.45 11.31
CA ILE A 115 4.22 17.34 11.30
C ILE A 115 4.87 18.53 10.54
N PHE A 116 4.22 19.04 9.51
CA PHE A 116 4.69 20.14 8.65
C PHE A 116 3.73 21.33 8.72
#